data_AF-A0A484RH13-F1
#
_entry.id   AF-A0A484RH13-F1
#
_cell.length_a   1.000
_cell.length_b   1.000
_cell.length_c   1.000
_cell.angle_alpha   90.00
_cell.angle_beta   90.00
_cell.angle_gamma   90.00
#
_symmetry.space_group_name_H-M   'P 1'
#
loop_
_entity.id
_entity.type
_entity.pdbx_description
1 polymer ?
#
loop_
_entity_poly.entity_id
_entity_poly.type
_entity_poly.pdbx_seq_one_letter_code
_entity_poly.pdbx_strand_id
1 'polypeptide(L)' 'MPLAETTIYEMEQRGEFPLRFRLTPRCVVWDLEEVEAWIEGRKRASRSKEADASPGPDVRLRRHRPVR' A
#
# COMPACT_ATOMS: atom_id res chain seq x y z
N MET A 1 7.19 6.38 -1.38
CA MET A 1 6.71 5.54 -2.49
C MET A 1 5.32 6.02 -2.88
N PRO A 2 5.10 6.55 -4.09
CA PRO A 2 3.75 6.82 -4.58
C PRO A 2 3.07 5.47 -4.91
N LEU A 3 1.84 5.26 -4.45
CA LEU A 3 1.02 4.11 -4.84
C LEU A 3 0.57 4.29 -6.30
N ALA A 4 0.37 3.18 -7.01
CA ALA A 4 -0.24 3.22 -8.34
C ALA A 4 -1.68 3.76 -8.22
N GLU A 5 -2.10 4.60 -9.17
CA GLU A 5 -3.43 5.22 -9.20
C GLU A 5 -4.56 4.17 -9.19
N THR A 6 -4.32 2.99 -9.77
CA THR A 6 -5.23 1.84 -9.77
C THR A 6 -5.47 1.29 -8.37
N THR A 7 -4.42 1.21 -7.55
CA THR A 7 -4.52 0.76 -6.15
C THR A 7 -5.32 1.75 -5.31
N ILE A 8 -5.19 3.06 -5.57
CA ILE A 8 -5.96 4.08 -4.87
C ILE A 8 -7.46 3.93 -5.18
N TYR A 9 -7.81 3.68 -6.45
CA TYR A 9 -9.21 3.49 -6.85
C TYR A 9 -9.83 2.21 -6.27
N GLU A 10 -9.07 1.11 -6.25
CA GLU A 10 -9.51 -0.15 -5.62
C GLU A 10 -9.71 0.01 -4.11
N MET A 11 -8.87 0.81 -3.44
CA MET A 11 -9.01 1.09 -2.01
C MET A 11 -10.18 2.05 -1.72
N GLU A 12 -10.47 3.03 -2.59
CA GLU A 12 -11.70 3.85 -2.51
C GLU A 12 -12.95 2.96 -2.60
N GLN A 13 -12.99 2.01 -3.54
CA GLN A 13 -14.13 1.10 -3.71
C GLN A 13 -14.35 0.18 -2.50
N ARG A 14 -13.28 -0.21 -1.82
CA ARG A 14 -13.34 -1.06 -0.62
C ARG A 14 -13.62 -0.25 0.66
N GLY A 15 -13.71 1.08 0.57
CA GLY A 15 -13.86 1.98 1.73
C GLY A 15 -12.64 1.98 2.65
N GLU A 16 -11.50 1.50 2.15
CA GLU A 16 -10.23 1.42 2.88
C GLU A 16 -9.36 2.66 2.67
N PHE A 17 -9.85 3.67 1.93
CA PHE A 17 -9.14 4.92 1.65
C PHE A 17 -9.98 6.13 2.07
N PRO A 18 -9.36 7.20 2.61
CA PRO A 18 -10.06 8.42 3.01
C PRO A 18 -10.94 9.00 1.91
N LEU A 19 -12.09 9.56 2.31
CA LEU A 19 -13.04 10.13 1.36
C LEU A 19 -12.46 11.40 0.74
N ARG A 20 -12.39 11.43 -0.59
CA ARG A 20 -11.96 12.63 -1.32
C ARG A 20 -13.02 13.73 -1.28
N PHE A 21 -12.60 14.97 -1.03
CA PHE A 21 -13.46 16.13 -1.22
C PHE A 21 -12.77 17.19 -2.08
N ARG A 22 -13.58 18.02 -2.76
CA ARG A 22 -13.08 19.04 -3.67
C ARG A 22 -13.03 20.36 -2.94
N LEU A 23 -11.82 20.88 -2.71
CA LEU A 23 -11.63 22.23 -2.20
C LEU A 23 -11.92 23.26 -3.30
N THR A 24 -11.50 22.94 -4.53
CA THR A 24 -11.77 23.72 -5.75
C THR A 24 -11.96 22.77 -6.95
N PRO A 25 -12.42 23.24 -8.13
CA PRO A 25 -12.65 22.37 -9.29
C PRO A 25 -11.44 21.55 -9.77
N ARG A 26 -10.22 21.98 -9.40
CA ARG A 26 -8.96 21.29 -9.73
C ARG A 26 -8.18 20.80 -8.49
N CYS A 27 -8.70 21.00 -7.28
CA CYS A 27 -8.03 20.62 -6.06
C CYS A 27 -8.88 19.61 -5.30
N VAL A 28 -8.46 18.35 -5.41
CA VAL A 28 -8.98 17.24 -4.63
C VAL A 28 -8.06 17.08 -3.44
N VAL A 29 -8.64 17.07 -2.25
CA VAL A 29 -7.93 16.95 -0.98
C VAL A 29 -8.55 15.84 -0.15
N TRP A 30 -7.78 15.38 0.83
CA TRP A 30 -8.20 14.42 1.84
C TRP A 30 -8.09 15.07 3.21
N ASP A 31 -8.90 14.61 4.15
CA ASP A 31 -8.78 15.01 5.54
C ASP A 31 -7.48 14.45 6.13
N LEU A 32 -6.77 15.28 6.90
CA LEU A 32 -5.46 14.90 7.45
C LEU A 32 -5.60 13.77 8.47
N GLU A 33 -6.60 13.83 9.36
CA GLU A 33 -6.78 12.84 10.43
C GLU A 33 -7.13 11.48 9.85
N GLU A 34 -8.00 11.45 8.82
CA GLU A 34 -8.33 10.21 8.11
C GLU A 34 -7.10 9.60 7.42
N VAL A 35 -6.27 10.42 6.77
CA VAL A 35 -5.04 9.96 6.10
C VAL A 35 -4.02 9.45 7.13
N GLU A 36 -3.86 10.12 8.26
CA GLU A 36 -2.94 9.69 9.31
C GLU A 36 -3.38 8.36 9.94
N ALA A 37 -4.66 8.21 10.28
CA ALA A 37 -5.22 6.97 10.80
C ALA A 37 -5.05 5.81 9.81
N TRP A 38 -5.27 6.08 8.51
CA TRP A 38 -5.06 5.12 7.44
C TRP A 38 -3.59 4.69 7.32
N ILE A 39 -2.65 5.65 7.34
CA ILE A 39 -1.21 5.36 7.28
C ILE A 39 -0.78 4.49 8.47
N GLU A 40 -1.24 4.81 9.69
CA GLU A 40 -0.89 4.03 10.87
C GLU A 40 -1.50 2.62 10.85
N GLY A 41 -2.74 2.47 10.37
CA GLY A 41 -3.36 1.17 10.12
C GLY A 41 -2.55 0.34 9.12
N ARG A 42 -2.11 0.96 8.03
CA ARG A 42 -1.31 0.30 6.99
C ARG A 42 0.10 -0.03 7.46
N LYS A 43 0.76 0.84 8.25
CA LYS A 43 2.04 0.54 8.90
C LYS A 43 1.93 -0.66 9.82
N ARG A 44 0.85 -0.74 10.62
CA ARG A 44 0.60 -1.89 11.49
C ARG A 44 0.40 -3.17 10.67
N ALA A 45 -0.42 -3.13 9.63
CA ALA A 45 -0.63 -4.27 8.74
C ALA A 45 0.65 -4.68 8.00
N SER A 46 1.46 -3.72 7.56
CA SER A 46 2.77 -3.98 6.93
C SER A 46 3.73 -4.65 7.90
N ARG A 47 3.85 -4.16 9.14
CA ARG A 47 4.67 -4.82 10.18
C ARG A 47 4.21 -6.24 10.47
N SER A 48 2.89 -6.48 10.48
CA SER A 48 2.35 -7.83 10.63
C SER A 48 2.61 -8.73 9.41
N LYS A 49 2.66 -8.14 8.21
CA LYS A 49 2.95 -8.84 6.94
C LYS A 49 4.45 -9.04 6.71
N GLU A 50 5.29 -8.26 7.37
CA GLU A 50 6.74 -8.46 7.46
C GLU A 50 7.10 -9.67 8.34
N ALA A 51 6.24 -10.01 9.32
CA ALA A 51 6.33 -11.27 10.05
C ALA A 51 5.86 -12.49 9.22
N ASP A 52 5.04 -12.25 8.18
CA ASP A 52 4.64 -13.21 7.13
C ASP A 52 5.41 -12.95 5.83
N ALA A 53 6.63 -12.39 5.92
CA ALA A 53 7.53 -12.35 4.80
C ALA A 53 7.91 -13.80 4.48
N SER A 54 7.14 -14.42 3.58
CA SER A 54 7.51 -15.67 2.93
C SER A 54 8.99 -15.57 2.57
N PRO A 55 9.80 -16.58 2.94
CA PRO A 55 11.24 -16.52 2.74
C PRO A 55 11.48 -16.13 1.28
N GLY A 56 12.25 -15.06 1.08
CA GLY A 56 12.57 -14.57 -0.25
C GLY A 56 12.98 -15.73 -1.16
N PRO A 57 12.62 -15.70 -2.46
CA PRO A 57 12.69 -16.87 -3.33
C PRO A 57 14.10 -17.46 -3.27
N ASP A 58 14.19 -18.71 -2.78
CA ASP A 58 15.48 -19.38 -2.56
C ASP A 58 16.25 -19.40 -3.88
N VAL A 59 17.34 -18.62 -3.89
CA VAL A 59 18.16 -18.39 -5.07
C VAL A 59 18.86 -19.67 -5.54
N ARG A 60 18.96 -20.68 -4.68
CA ARG A 60 19.52 -22.01 -5.00
C ARG A 60 18.56 -22.87 -5.81
N LEU A 61 17.25 -22.58 -5.75
CA LEU A 61 16.22 -23.26 -6.55
C LEU A 61 16.03 -22.65 -7.94
N ARG A 62 16.82 -21.62 -8.30
CA ARG A 62 16.69 -20.96 -9.60
C ARG A 62 17.15 -21.89 -10.73
N ARG A 63 16.24 -22.14 -11.67
CA ARG A 63 16.52 -22.91 -12.90
C ARG A 63 17.59 -22.27 -13.78
N HIS A 64 17.81 -20.96 -13.66
CA HIS A 64 18.81 -20.21 -14.45
C HIS A 64 19.76 -19.43 -13.53
N ARG A 65 21.07 -19.59 -13.75
CA ARG A 65 22.18 -19.00 -12.97
C ARG A 65 22.15 -19.35 -11.46
N PRO A 66 22.28 -20.63 -11.09
CA PRO A 66 22.39 -21.02 -9.69
C PRO A 66 23.68 -20.48 -9.06
N VAL A 67 23.59 -20.05 -7.80
CA VAL A 67 24.75 -19.62 -7.00
C VAL A 67 25.38 -20.86 -6.37
N ARG A 68 26.69 -21.07 -6.59
CA ARG A 68 27.46 -22.21 -6.07
C ARG A 68 28.29 -21.79 -4.87
#